data_AF-A0A6V8PM01-F1
#
_entry.id   AF-A0A6V8PM01-F1
#
_cell.length_a   1.000
_cell.length_b   1.000
_cell.length_c   1.000
_cell.angle_alpha   90.00
_cell.angle_beta   90.00
_cell.angle_gamma   90.00
#
_symmetry.space_group_name_H-M   'P 1'
#
loop_
_entity.id
_entity.type
_entity.pdbx_description
1 polymer ?
#
loop_
_entity_poly.entity_id
_entity_poly.type
_entity_poly.pdbx_seq_one_letter_code
_entity_poly.pdbx_strand_id
1 'polypeptide(L)'
;MSEKLSARRQDPNHKTIQKQSIKRRKRTKEDVVSFAHKSEAEFAKILDFYRIEWEYEPKSFAIEWDEQGKVTRWFTPDFYLPENIIS
;
A
#
# COMPACT_ATOMS: atom_id res chain seq x y z
N MET A 1 46.58 50.32 -4.15
CA MET A 1 46.98 49.03 -3.57
C MET A 1 46.07 48.71 -2.39
N SER A 2 45.62 47.46 -2.31
CA SER A 2 44.82 46.84 -1.23
C SER A 2 43.33 47.15 -1.13
N GLU A 3 42.63 46.65 -2.15
CA GLU A 3 41.40 45.88 -1.99
C GLU A 3 41.64 44.66 -1.08
N LYS A 4 40.78 44.45 -0.07
CA LYS A 4 40.20 43.14 0.28
C LYS A 4 39.18 43.28 1.41
N LEU A 5 37.91 43.30 0.99
CA LEU A 5 36.77 42.87 1.78
C LEU A 5 37.06 41.48 2.35
N SER A 6 36.90 41.28 3.65
CA SER A 6 37.02 39.97 4.29
C SER A 6 35.87 39.74 5.27
N ALA A 7 34.79 39.24 4.68
CA ALA A 7 33.84 38.27 5.23
C ALA A 7 33.40 38.43 6.70
N ARG A 8 32.19 38.99 6.83
CA ARG A 8 31.21 38.70 7.89
C ARG A 8 31.15 37.19 8.14
N ARG A 9 31.63 36.74 9.30
CA ARG A 9 31.46 35.34 9.75
C ARG A 9 29.97 35.09 9.92
N GLN A 10 29.44 34.19 9.09
CA GLN A 10 28.06 33.72 9.17
C GLN A 10 27.96 32.70 10.31
N ASP A 11 26.99 32.91 11.19
CA ASP A 11 26.54 31.95 12.20
C ASP A 11 26.02 30.68 11.51
N PRO A 12 26.55 29.48 11.78
CA PRO A 12 26.05 28.25 11.16
C PRO A 12 24.85 27.65 11.93
N ASN A 13 23.96 28.49 12.46
CA ASN A 13 22.76 28.02 13.16
C ASN A 13 21.48 28.55 12.51
N HIS A 14 21.34 28.36 11.20
CA HIS A 14 20.05 28.44 10.54
C HIS A 14 19.37 27.07 10.62
N LYS A 15 18.67 26.84 11.73
CA LYS A 15 17.59 25.85 11.80
C LYS A 15 16.56 26.16 10.71
N THR A 16 16.67 25.54 9.53
CA THR A 16 15.50 25.35 8.66
C THR A 16 14.81 24.07 9.07
N ILE A 17 14.01 24.20 10.12
CA ILE A 17 12.90 23.30 10.38
C ILE A 17 11.94 23.42 9.19
N GLN A 18 11.62 22.28 8.58
CA GLN A 18 10.37 21.96 7.86
C GLN A 18 10.04 22.76 6.58
N LYS A 19 10.44 22.23 5.42
CA LYS A 19 9.59 22.24 4.20
C LYS A 19 8.86 20.90 4.18
N GLN A 20 7.77 20.71 4.92
CA GLN A 20 6.42 21.04 4.45
C GLN A 20 6.19 20.70 2.98
N SER A 21 6.37 19.42 2.65
CA SER A 21 5.53 18.74 1.66
C SER A 21 5.27 17.30 2.10
N ILE A 22 4.97 17.08 3.38
CA ILE A 22 4.16 15.92 3.77
C ILE A 22 2.74 16.26 3.34
N LYS A 23 2.49 16.26 2.03
CA LYS A 23 1.15 16.17 1.47
C LYS A 23 0.63 14.88 2.06
N ARG A 24 -0.20 14.96 3.12
CA ARG A 24 -0.81 13.80 3.77
C ARG A 24 -1.33 12.91 2.64
N ARG A 25 -0.60 11.84 2.30
CA ARG A 25 -1.17 10.78 1.48
C ARG A 25 -2.37 10.34 2.28
N LYS A 26 -3.57 10.42 1.69
CA LYS A 26 -4.70 9.71 2.25
C LYS A 26 -4.22 8.27 2.41
N ARG A 27 -4.36 7.68 3.60
CA ARG A 27 -4.06 6.26 3.79
C ARG A 27 -4.89 5.50 2.75
N THR A 28 -4.22 4.69 1.98
CA THR A 28 -4.83 3.88 0.93
C THR A 28 -5.23 2.52 1.52
N LYS A 29 -6.00 1.70 0.80
CA LYS A 29 -6.61 0.47 1.35
C LYS A 29 -5.54 -0.54 1.76
N GLU A 30 -4.42 -0.57 1.04
CA GLU A 30 -3.25 -1.38 1.34
C GLU A 30 -2.51 -0.94 2.62
N ASP A 31 -2.58 0.34 3.04
CA ASP A 31 -1.91 0.82 4.26
C ASP A 31 -2.55 0.27 5.55
N VAL A 32 -3.78 -0.24 5.48
CA VAL A 32 -4.53 -0.75 6.62
C VAL A 32 -4.64 -2.28 6.65
N VAL A 33 -4.21 -2.97 5.59
CA VAL A 33 -4.26 -4.43 5.47
C VAL A 33 -2.93 -5.03 5.92
N SER A 34 -3.00 -6.08 6.76
CA SER A 34 -1.82 -6.84 7.19
C SER A 34 -1.63 -8.07 6.29
N PHE A 35 -0.86 -7.89 5.21
CA PHE A 35 -0.52 -8.98 4.28
C PHE A 35 0.41 -10.03 4.91
N ALA A 36 0.23 -11.30 4.55
CA ALA A 36 1.09 -12.40 4.99
C ALA A 36 2.49 -12.33 4.35
N HIS A 37 2.57 -11.79 3.14
CA HIS A 37 3.79 -11.71 2.34
C HIS A 37 3.95 -10.34 1.69
N LYS A 38 5.21 -9.89 1.57
CA LYS A 38 5.55 -8.63 0.90
C LYS A 38 5.07 -8.60 -0.56
N SER A 39 5.07 -9.75 -1.24
CA SER A 39 4.60 -9.88 -2.62
C SER A 39 3.12 -9.52 -2.77
N GLU A 40 2.28 -9.84 -1.79
CA GLU A 40 0.85 -9.50 -1.81
C GLU A 40 0.64 -7.99 -1.66
N ALA A 41 1.40 -7.33 -0.78
CA ALA A 41 1.36 -5.88 -0.65
C ALA A 41 1.77 -5.15 -1.94
N GLU A 42 2.77 -5.67 -2.67
CA GLU A 42 3.12 -5.14 -3.98
C GLU A 42 2.03 -5.40 -5.03
N PHE A 43 1.37 -6.56 -4.97
CA PHE A 43 0.27 -6.89 -5.87
C PHE A 43 -0.96 -5.99 -5.63
N ALA A 44 -1.31 -5.70 -4.38
CA ALA A 44 -2.37 -4.76 -4.02
C ALA A 44 -2.16 -3.38 -4.67
N LYS A 45 -0.92 -2.86 -4.64
CA LYS A 45 -0.57 -1.59 -5.30
C LYS A 45 -0.80 -1.62 -6.81
N ILE A 46 -0.57 -2.77 -7.45
CA ILE A 46 -0.83 -2.94 -8.88
C ILE A 46 -2.34 -2.85 -9.13
N LEU A 47 -3.16 -3.51 -8.32
CA LEU A 47 -4.63 -3.44 -8.41
C LEU A 47 -5.13 -2.00 -8.20
N ASP A 48 -4.62 -1.31 -7.16
CA ASP A 48 -4.93 0.09 -6.88
C ASP A 48 -4.53 1.02 -8.04
N PHE A 49 -3.37 0.79 -8.66
CA PHE A 49 -2.90 1.55 -9.82
C PHE A 49 -3.86 1.43 -11.01
N TYR A 50 -4.37 0.21 -11.27
CA TYR A 50 -5.37 -0.04 -12.30
C TYR A 50 -6.79 0.31 -11.87
N ARG A 51 -6.99 0.79 -10.63
CA ARG A 51 -8.30 1.11 -10.04
C ARG A 51 -9.25 -0.09 -10.03
N ILE A 52 -8.69 -1.29 -9.89
CA ILE A 52 -9.47 -2.52 -9.73
C ILE A 52 -9.84 -2.62 -8.26
N GLU A 53 -11.14 -2.72 -7.95
CA GLU A 53 -11.59 -2.97 -6.59
C GLU A 53 -11.18 -4.39 -6.14
N TRP A 54 -10.60 -4.49 -4.95
CA TRP A 54 -10.10 -5.75 -4.40
C TRP A 54 -10.32 -5.85 -2.90
N GLU A 55 -10.43 -7.06 -2.39
CA GLU A 55 -10.51 -7.39 -0.97
C GLU A 55 -9.51 -8.52 -0.65
N TYR A 56 -8.78 -8.41 0.47
CA TYR A 56 -7.78 -9.42 0.88
C TYR A 56 -8.44 -10.49 1.75
N GLU A 57 -8.36 -11.76 1.32
CA GLU A 57 -8.92 -12.95 1.98
C GLU A 57 -10.35 -12.79 2.60
N PRO A 58 -11.34 -12.19 1.91
CA PRO A 58 -12.61 -11.84 2.58
C PRO A 58 -13.53 -13.05 2.82
N LYS A 59 -13.36 -14.14 2.07
CA LYS A 59 -14.24 -15.32 2.13
C LYS A 59 -13.57 -16.59 1.65
N SER A 60 -14.05 -17.71 2.20
CA SER A 60 -13.68 -19.05 1.77
C SER A 60 -14.81 -19.70 0.96
N PHE A 61 -14.43 -20.54 0.01
CA PHE A 61 -15.34 -21.32 -0.83
C PHE A 61 -15.11 -22.80 -0.58
N ALA A 62 -16.18 -23.57 -0.48
CA ALA A 62 -16.07 -25.02 -0.48
C ALA A 62 -15.66 -25.48 -1.88
N ILE A 63 -14.67 -26.38 -1.96
CA ILE A 63 -14.15 -26.91 -3.23
C ILE A 63 -14.24 -28.43 -3.33
N GLU A 64 -14.42 -29.12 -2.19
CA GLU A 64 -14.60 -30.59 -2.14
C GLU A 64 -15.62 -30.97 -1.05
N TRP A 65 -16.39 -32.04 -1.30
CA TRP A 65 -17.43 -32.57 -0.42
C TRP A 65 -17.32 -34.10 -0.33
N ASP A 66 -17.74 -34.69 0.80
CA ASP A 66 -17.86 -36.13 0.96
C ASP A 66 -19.23 -36.67 0.49
N GLU A 67 -19.41 -38.00 0.58
CA GLU A 67 -20.64 -38.70 0.17
C GLU A 67 -21.87 -38.30 1.01
N GLN A 68 -21.68 -37.70 2.19
CA GLN A 68 -22.76 -37.21 3.04
C GLN A 68 -23.05 -35.71 2.82
N GLY A 69 -22.37 -35.08 1.85
CA GLY A 69 -22.53 -33.67 1.51
C GLY A 69 -21.84 -32.72 2.47
N LYS A 70 -20.92 -33.20 3.33
CA LYS A 70 -20.12 -32.34 4.21
C LYS A 70 -18.89 -31.83 3.46
N VAL A 71 -18.60 -30.54 3.64
CA VAL A 71 -17.41 -29.91 3.05
C VAL A 71 -16.15 -30.50 3.68
N THR A 72 -15.27 -31.06 2.86
CA THR A 72 -13.98 -31.61 3.29
C THR A 72 -12.83 -30.63 3.06
N ARG A 73 -12.99 -29.70 2.10
CA ARG A 73 -11.95 -28.73 1.76
C ARG A 73 -12.51 -27.36 1.39
N TRP A 74 -11.82 -26.34 1.88
CA TRP A 74 -12.09 -24.94 1.61
C TRP A 74 -10.93 -24.30 0.85
N PHE A 75 -11.25 -23.26 0.08
CA PHE A 75 -10.32 -22.40 -0.62
C PHE A 75 -10.59 -20.95 -0.25
N THR A 76 -9.59 -20.24 0.25
CA THR A 76 -9.62 -18.79 0.46
C THR A 76 -8.67 -18.17 -0.55
N PRO A 77 -9.12 -17.33 -1.48
CA PRO A 77 -8.22 -16.61 -2.37
C PRO A 77 -7.54 -15.46 -1.62
N ASP A 78 -6.26 -15.22 -1.92
CA ASP A 78 -5.52 -14.07 -1.39
C ASP A 78 -6.21 -12.74 -1.75
N PHE A 79 -6.69 -12.61 -3.00
CA PHE A 79 -7.43 -11.44 -3.48
C PHE A 79 -8.78 -11.84 -4.09
N TYR A 80 -9.85 -11.19 -3.62
CA TYR A 80 -11.18 -11.25 -4.20
C TYR A 80 -11.50 -9.95 -4.93
N LEU A 81 -11.93 -10.05 -6.19
CA LEU A 81 -12.29 -8.90 -7.03
C LEU A 81 -13.83 -8.86 -7.17
N PRO A 82 -14.53 -7.89 -6.55
CA PRO A 82 -16.01 -7.88 -6.54
C PRO A 82 -16.66 -7.52 -7.87
N GLU A 83 -15.94 -6.83 -8.78
CA GLU A 83 -16.52 -6.43 -10.07
C GLU A 83 -16.57 -7.59 -11.07
N ASN A 84 -17.77 -7.80 -11.64
CA ASN A 84 -17.94 -8.58 -12.85
C ASN A 84 -17.48 -7.74 -14.05
N ILE A 85 -16.25 -7.93 -14.50
CA ILE A 85 -15.75 -7.34 -15.75
C ILE A 85 -16.43 -8.07 -16.93
N ILE A 86 -17.71 -7.78 -17.18
CA ILE A 86 -18.37 -8.12 -18.44
C ILE A 86 -18.46 -6.81 -19.21
N SER A 87 -17.51 -6.59 -20.11
CA SER A 87 -17.60 -5.58 -21.17
C SER A 87 -18.32 -6.13 -22.39
#